data_AF-A0A9X9T8U4-F1
#
_entry.id   AF-A0A9X9T8U4-F1
#
_cell.length_a   1.000
_cell.length_b   1.000
_cell.length_c   1.000
_cell.angle_alpha   90.00
_cell.angle_beta   90.00
_cell.angle_gamma   90.00
#
_symmetry.space_group_name_H-M   'P 1'
#
loop_
_entity.id
_entity.type
_entity.pdbx_description
1 polymer ?
#
loop_
_entity_poly.entity_id
_entity_poly.type
_entity_poly.pdbx_seq_one_letter_code
_entity_poly.pdbx_strand_id
1 'polypeptide(L)'
;MSAVSAGSHTVMVCLFGYNYSVSTVTVNFGQTTTVSAEISPSGTGYGTLSVTSSPNGAEVYFNNAKAGITPVISNEVMSGSYTMTVRLSGYTEWT
;
A
#
# COMPACT_ATOMS: atom_id res chain seq x y z
N MET A 1 30.07 15.53 9.59
CA MET A 1 29.16 16.69 9.53
C MET A 1 28.62 16.77 8.11
N SER A 2 27.32 16.56 7.91
CA SER A 2 26.69 16.62 6.59
C SER A 2 26.36 18.08 6.28
N ALA A 3 27.35 18.82 5.75
CA ALA A 3 27.16 20.21 5.36
C ALA A 3 26.53 20.27 3.96
N VAL A 4 25.39 20.95 3.84
CA VAL A 4 24.74 21.26 2.57
C VAL A 4 25.16 22.67 2.17
N SER A 5 25.59 22.86 0.92
CA SER A 5 26.02 24.18 0.44
C SER A 5 24.87 25.19 0.52
N ALA A 6 25.20 26.46 0.74
CA ALA A 6 24.19 27.51 0.62
C ALA A 6 23.67 27.56 -0.82
N GLY A 7 22.36 27.66 -0.99
CA GLY A 7 21.70 27.56 -2.29
C GLY A 7 20.31 26.94 -2.22
N SER A 8 19.68 26.78 -3.38
CA SER A 8 18.38 26.13 -3.52
C SER A 8 18.57 24.62 -3.66
N HIS A 9 17.92 23.85 -2.81
CA HIS A 9 17.96 22.39 -2.80
C HIS A 9 16.55 21.81 -2.88
N THR A 10 16.41 20.67 -3.53
CA THR A 10 15.16 19.92 -3.56
C THR A 10 15.23 18.77 -2.56
N VAL A 11 14.26 18.71 -1.66
CA VAL A 11 14.08 17.63 -0.70
C VAL A 11 12.90 16.79 -1.17
N MET A 12 13.14 15.50 -1.37
CA MET A 12 12.11 14.51 -1.67
C MET A 12 11.97 13.58 -0.47
N VAL A 13 10.75 13.47 0.05
CA VAL A 13 10.41 12.55 1.14
C VAL A 13 9.59 11.41 0.56
N CYS A 14 10.10 10.20 0.67
CA CYS A 14 9.44 8.98 0.20
C CYS A 14 9.21 8.04 1.38
N LEU A 15 7.97 7.58 1.54
CA LEU A 15 7.60 6.56 2.51
C LEU A 15 6.66 5.58 1.81
N PHE A 16 6.91 4.28 2.01
CA PHE A 16 6.12 3.23 1.39
C PHE A 16 4.66 3.29 1.85
N GLY A 17 3.72 3.26 0.90
CA GLY A 17 2.28 3.43 1.17
C GLY A 17 1.81 4.88 1.33
N TYR A 18 2.68 5.87 1.08
CA TYR A 18 2.37 7.30 1.13
C TYR A 18 2.73 7.97 -0.19
N ASN A 19 2.02 9.04 -0.53
CA ASN A 19 2.40 9.93 -1.62
C ASN A 19 3.72 10.61 -1.25
N TYR A 20 4.70 10.55 -2.15
CA TYR A 20 5.96 11.26 -1.94
C TYR A 20 5.71 12.77 -1.96
N SER A 21 6.42 13.50 -1.10
CA SER A 21 6.34 14.95 -1.04
C SER A 21 7.66 15.54 -1.53
N VAL A 22 7.58 16.59 -2.34
CA VAL A 22 8.74 17.30 -2.89
C VAL A 22 8.65 18.76 -2.45
N SER A 23 9.75 19.29 -1.90
CA SER A 23 9.83 20.67 -1.45
C SER A 23 11.17 21.29 -1.84
N THR A 24 11.13 22.54 -2.28
CA THR A 24 12.33 23.34 -2.55
C THR A 24 12.66 24.20 -1.35
N VAL A 25 13.91 24.12 -0.88
CA VAL A 25 14.36 24.79 0.34
C VAL A 25 15.62 25.59 0.06
N THR A 26 15.65 26.81 0.57
CA THR A 26 16.82 27.67 0.48
C THR A 26 17.66 27.51 1.74
N VAL A 27 18.89 27.06 1.58
CA VAL A 27 19.87 26.96 2.66
C VAL A 27 20.74 28.21 2.63
N ASN A 28 20.78 28.95 3.73
CA ASN A 28 21.66 30.10 3.90
C ASN A 28 22.92 29.70 4.66
N PHE A 29 24.04 30.36 4.35
CA PHE A 29 25.31 30.08 5.00
C PHE A 29 25.23 30.25 6.53
N GLY A 30 25.70 29.25 7.26
CA GLY A 30 25.72 29.26 8.73
C GLY A 30 24.35 29.14 9.42
N GLN A 31 23.26 28.96 8.66
CA GLN A 31 21.91 28.78 9.20
C GLN A 31 21.43 27.34 9.06
N THR A 32 20.62 26.90 10.03
CA THR A 32 19.89 25.63 9.94
C THR A 32 18.51 25.91 9.36
N THR A 33 18.24 25.41 8.16
CA THR A 33 16.91 25.43 7.55
C THR A 33 16.18 24.14 7.90
N THR A 34 15.09 24.23 8.67
CA THR A 34 14.23 23.08 8.97
C THR A 34 13.19 22.89 7.87
N VAL A 35 12.96 21.64 7.47
CA VAL A 35 11.99 21.28 6.44
C VAL A 35 10.99 20.31 7.04
N SER A 36 9.73 20.68 7.07
CA SER A 36 8.62 19.81 7.47
C SER A 36 7.85 19.39 6.22
N ALA A 37 7.67 18.09 6.02
CA ALA A 37 6.86 17.55 4.95
C ALA A 37 5.65 16.83 5.54
N GLU A 38 4.46 17.17 5.05
CA GLU A 38 3.26 16.37 5.28
C GLU A 38 3.10 15.38 4.12
N ILE A 39 2.95 14.10 4.45
CA ILE A 39 2.70 13.03 3.49
C ILE A 39 1.34 12.42 3.77
N SER A 40 0.53 12.25 2.73
CA SER A 40 -0.76 11.58 2.82
C SER A 40 -0.64 10.11 2.38
N PRO A 41 -1.39 9.18 3.00
CA PRO A 41 -1.46 7.81 2.50
C PRO A 41 -1.84 7.83 1.01
N SER A 42 -1.14 7.09 0.17
CA SER A 42 -1.35 7.10 -1.28
C SER A 42 -2.65 6.41 -1.71
N GLY A 43 -3.41 5.83 -0.76
CA GLY A 43 -4.51 4.94 -1.09
C GLY A 43 -4.05 3.63 -1.77
N THR A 44 -2.73 3.39 -1.81
CA THR A 44 -2.04 2.19 -2.33
C THR A 44 -1.23 1.51 -1.22
N GLY A 45 -1.82 1.40 -0.02
CA GLY A 45 -1.26 0.67 1.11
C GLY A 45 -1.56 -0.83 1.01
N TYR A 46 -0.83 -1.65 1.76
CA TYR A 46 -1.18 -3.05 1.92
C TYR A 46 -2.10 -3.22 3.13
N GLY A 47 -3.14 -4.03 3.00
CA GLY A 47 -4.06 -4.40 4.07
C GLY A 47 -4.14 -5.92 4.25
N THR A 48 -4.80 -6.35 5.32
CA THR A 48 -5.06 -7.77 5.58
C THR A 48 -6.46 -8.15 5.10
N LEU A 49 -6.55 -9.24 4.34
CA LEU A 49 -7.80 -9.81 3.84
C LEU A 49 -7.96 -11.22 4.39
N SER A 50 -9.08 -11.46 5.07
CA SER A 50 -9.47 -12.79 5.57
C SER A 50 -10.72 -13.24 4.84
N VAL A 51 -10.66 -14.42 4.22
CA VAL A 51 -11.79 -15.01 3.49
C VAL A 51 -12.13 -16.36 4.09
N THR A 52 -13.40 -16.50 4.49
CA THR A 52 -13.97 -17.71 5.10
C THR A 52 -15.24 -18.10 4.36
N SER A 53 -15.56 -19.40 4.28
CA SER A 53 -16.83 -19.88 3.69
C SER A 53 -17.50 -20.92 4.57
N SER A 54 -18.80 -21.11 4.37
CA SER A 54 -19.55 -22.21 4.95
C SER A 54 -20.32 -22.92 3.83
N PRO A 55 -19.96 -24.16 3.44
CA PRO A 55 -18.92 -25.01 4.03
C PRO A 55 -17.50 -24.48 3.83
N ASN A 56 -16.57 -24.87 4.71
CA ASN A 56 -15.13 -24.65 4.51
C ASN A 56 -14.61 -25.47 3.31
N GLY A 57 -13.44 -25.10 2.77
CA GLY A 57 -12.82 -25.82 1.66
C GLY A 57 -13.17 -25.28 0.28
N ALA A 58 -13.82 -24.11 0.21
CA ALA A 58 -14.08 -23.43 -1.06
C ALA A 58 -12.81 -22.80 -1.62
N GLU A 59 -12.59 -22.94 -2.93
CA GLU A 59 -11.55 -22.25 -3.66
C GLU A 59 -11.86 -20.76 -3.78
N VAL A 60 -10.87 -19.92 -3.51
CA VAL A 60 -10.97 -18.46 -3.59
C VAL A 60 -10.13 -17.98 -4.75
N TYR A 61 -10.70 -17.10 -5.58
CA TYR A 61 -10.04 -16.47 -6.71
C TYR A 61 -10.14 -14.94 -6.57
N PHE A 62 -9.04 -14.23 -6.81
CA PHE A 62 -8.99 -12.77 -6.95
C PHE A 62 -8.60 -12.40 -8.37
N ASN A 63 -9.43 -11.61 -9.07
CA ASN A 63 -9.23 -11.24 -10.47
C ASN A 63 -8.92 -12.46 -11.36
N ASN A 64 -9.67 -13.54 -11.18
CA ASN A 64 -9.51 -14.85 -11.85
C ASN A 64 -8.21 -15.61 -11.51
N ALA A 65 -7.35 -15.12 -10.63
CA ALA A 65 -6.18 -15.84 -10.13
C ALA A 65 -6.52 -16.59 -8.83
N LYS A 66 -6.14 -17.86 -8.74
CA LYS A 66 -6.39 -18.67 -7.54
C LYS A 66 -5.58 -18.12 -6.36
N ALA A 67 -6.29 -17.69 -5.33
CA ALA A 67 -5.73 -17.11 -4.11
C ALA A 67 -5.51 -18.17 -3.02
N GLY A 68 -6.34 -19.21 -2.98
CA GLY A 68 -6.22 -20.27 -1.98
C GLY A 68 -7.52 -21.05 -1.78
N ILE A 69 -7.63 -21.68 -0.61
CA ILE A 69 -8.80 -22.42 -0.16
C ILE A 69 -9.20 -21.88 1.21
N THR A 70 -10.49 -21.63 1.41
CA THR A 70 -11.03 -21.11 2.68
C THR A 70 -10.86 -22.09 3.84
N PRO A 71 -10.55 -21.59 5.05
CA PRO A 71 -10.23 -20.20 5.38
C PRO A 71 -8.82 -19.80 4.90
N VAL A 72 -8.68 -18.62 4.29
CA VAL A 72 -7.39 -18.06 3.82
C VAL A 72 -7.22 -16.63 4.34
N ILE A 73 -6.00 -16.30 4.76
CA ILE A 73 -5.62 -14.96 5.24
C ILE A 73 -4.43 -14.47 4.40
N SER A 74 -4.57 -13.29 3.81
CA SER A 74 -3.52 -12.59 3.06
C SER A 74 -3.19 -11.28 3.77
N ASN A 75 -1.98 -11.17 4.32
CA ASN A 75 -1.57 -10.02 5.15
C ASN A 75 -1.09 -8.81 4.33
N GLU A 76 -0.78 -9.01 3.05
CA GLU A 76 -0.25 -8.00 2.14
C GLU A 76 -1.10 -7.92 0.88
N VAL A 77 -2.34 -7.47 1.00
CA VAL A 77 -3.21 -7.16 -0.14
C VAL A 77 -3.10 -5.68 -0.45
N MET A 78 -2.55 -5.34 -1.61
CA MET A 78 -2.51 -3.95 -2.08
C MET A 78 -3.94 -3.40 -2.14
N SER A 79 -4.14 -2.17 -1.71
CA SER A 79 -5.45 -1.53 -1.78
C SER A 79 -5.83 -1.27 -3.23
N GLY A 80 -7.05 -1.69 -3.57
CA GLY A 80 -7.58 -1.65 -4.92
C GLY A 80 -8.91 -2.40 -5.00
N SER A 81 -9.53 -2.36 -6.16
CA SER A 81 -10.75 -3.13 -6.44
C SER A 81 -10.38 -4.51 -6.99
N TYR A 82 -10.91 -5.55 -6.37
CA TYR A 82 -10.72 -6.94 -6.80
C TYR A 82 -12.08 -7.60 -7.01
N THR A 83 -12.21 -8.33 -8.10
CA THR A 83 -13.32 -9.28 -8.27
C THR A 83 -12.97 -10.53 -7.49
N MET A 84 -13.78 -10.88 -6.50
CA MET A 84 -13.60 -12.09 -5.69
C MET A 84 -14.60 -13.14 -6.12
N THR A 85 -14.11 -14.33 -6.42
CA THR A 85 -14.95 -15.46 -6.78
C THR A 85 -14.67 -16.61 -5.82
N VAL A 86 -15.74 -17.18 -5.25
CA VAL A 86 -15.66 -18.32 -4.33
C VAL A 86 -16.40 -19.51 -4.94
N ARG A 87 -15.70 -20.63 -5.07
CA ARG A 87 -16.20 -21.85 -5.72
C ARG A 87 -16.02 -23.06 -4.83
N LEU A 88 -17.08 -23.83 -4.64
CA LEU A 88 -17.03 -25.13 -3.97
C LEU A 88 -17.78 -26.15 -4.83
N SER A 89 -17.17 -27.32 -5.05
CA SER A 89 -17.78 -28.36 -5.88
C SER A 89 -19.15 -28.76 -5.33
N GLY A 90 -20.17 -28.73 -6.20
CA GLY A 90 -21.56 -29.01 -5.82
C GLY A 90 -22.34 -27.82 -5.24
N TYR A 91 -21.75 -26.63 -5.20
CA TYR A 91 -22.40 -25.39 -4.75
C TYR A 91 -22.42 -24.34 -5.88
N THR A 92 -23.38 -23.42 -5.80
CA THR A 92 -23.43 -22.26 -6.69
C THR A 92 -22.26 -21.33 -6.42
N GLU A 93 -21.61 -20.88 -7.49
CA GLU A 93 -20.53 -19.90 -7.43
C GLU A 93 -21.01 -18.55 -6.90
N TRP A 94 -20.17 -17.92 -6.07
CA TRP A 94 -20.38 -16.56 -5.57
C TRP A 94 -19.36 -15.62 -6.21
N THR A 95 -19.80 -14.43 -6.65
CA THR A 95 -18.98 -13.40 -7.31
C THR A 95 -19.44 -12.00 -6.89
#